data_AF-A0A838EXW8-F1
#
_entry.id   AF-A0A838EXW8-F1
#
_cell.length_a   1.000
_cell.length_b   1.000
_cell.length_c   1.000
_cell.angle_alpha   90.00
_cell.angle_beta   90.00
_cell.angle_gamma   90.00
#
_symmetry.space_group_name_H-M   'P 1'
#
loop_
_entity.id
_entity.type
_entity.pdbx_description
1 polymer ?
#
loop_
_entity_poly.entity_id
_entity_poly.type
_entity_poly.pdbx_seq_one_letter_code
_entity_poly.pdbx_strand_id
1 'polypeptide(L)'
;MIQVWMLILSAIVFEAHASDFNYIKLNPQFEHYLTQPKLKSAKHARKSLSASSAGESSPDEYAQKIRTSLLGANTGAGDFNNPFPTDGEESLLYEQIRAHLEASHREIGAREVTNLDFLNRQFNMGSENFSGFSWQKPYGVVHVWADRQVTPNLFGSNWLIQDTFTFDIEATTFLQRSNEAGITAMTDLEIGAFAGITFKRVYTYYHYANSYAEGLRADFSKLFLPFLRMNTNGVGRMEHEEIIKREDNWTASAGGLITSPPYYGFSLAGGILAQFSYQNMVSIQNANVQDSTAEKIRLTAKSKKTASVGVNMTLQAEFLKILKFTIMSYDLSYEYASAKEFTLGMSAPEWQHVVQDRTKGAELKSIIHGYGQVGSLEAYVVELDENESSALAQRGSLLIWGRLAKSKTEQVRVIKDNTVKVFFKSYAQNMRVVQNIFSRIFSAVIYKIFKLPMGTKNAALYNRQVNLEYEATHPQAADPNVAR
;
A
#
# COMPACT_ATOMS: atom_id res chain seq x y z
N MET A 1 -44.18 -12.51 7.26
CA MET A 1 -43.37 -11.52 6.50
C MET A 1 -42.00 -11.20 7.12
N ILE A 2 -41.65 -11.77 8.29
CA ILE A 2 -40.33 -11.59 8.96
C ILE A 2 -39.36 -12.76 8.64
N GLN A 3 -39.86 -13.93 8.21
CA GLN A 3 -39.03 -15.10 7.87
C GLN A 3 -38.34 -15.05 6.49
N VAL A 4 -38.79 -14.19 5.56
CA VAL A 4 -38.14 -14.03 4.24
C VAL A 4 -36.88 -13.17 4.32
N TRP A 5 -36.75 -12.32 5.33
CA TRP A 5 -35.56 -11.49 5.54
C TRP A 5 -34.40 -12.22 6.26
N MET A 6 -34.66 -13.31 6.97
CA MET A 6 -33.58 -14.13 7.56
C MET A 6 -32.91 -15.06 6.54
N LEU A 7 -33.63 -15.52 5.51
CA LEU A 7 -33.09 -16.39 4.46
C LEU A 7 -32.06 -15.69 3.55
N ILE A 8 -32.13 -14.36 3.41
CA ILE A 8 -31.17 -13.57 2.62
C ILE A 8 -29.94 -13.19 3.46
N LEU A 9 -30.05 -13.11 4.80
CA LEU A 9 -28.89 -12.89 5.66
C LEU A 9 -28.12 -14.18 6.00
N SER A 10 -28.78 -15.34 6.06
CA SER A 10 -28.09 -16.63 6.23
C SER A 10 -27.33 -17.09 4.98
N ALA A 11 -27.58 -16.49 3.83
CA ALA A 11 -26.83 -16.73 2.58
C ALA A 11 -25.53 -15.89 2.48
N ILE A 12 -25.23 -15.05 3.47
CA ILE A 12 -23.96 -14.31 3.60
C ILE A 12 -23.24 -14.77 4.88
N VAL A 13 -23.25 -16.07 5.14
CA VAL A 13 -22.16 -16.72 5.86
C VAL A 13 -21.15 -17.10 4.78
N PHE A 14 -20.04 -16.37 4.72
CA PHE A 14 -18.83 -16.86 4.08
C PHE A 14 -18.36 -18.07 4.91
N GLU A 15 -18.97 -19.23 4.69
CA GLU A 15 -18.18 -20.44 4.69
C GLU A 15 -17.21 -20.26 3.53
N ALA A 16 -15.94 -20.09 3.86
CA ALA A 16 -14.84 -20.29 2.94
C ALA A 16 -14.84 -21.78 2.53
N HIS A 17 -15.86 -22.23 1.81
CA HIS A 17 -15.67 -23.23 0.81
C HIS A 17 -14.82 -22.56 -0.25
N ALA A 18 -13.54 -22.91 -0.23
CA ALA A 18 -12.67 -22.91 -1.39
C ALA A 18 -13.42 -23.61 -2.54
N SER A 19 -14.28 -22.86 -3.22
CA SER A 19 -14.87 -23.23 -4.48
C SER A 19 -13.91 -22.74 -5.53
N ASP A 20 -12.98 -23.64 -5.88
CA ASP A 20 -12.44 -23.79 -7.22
C ASP A 20 -12.10 -22.47 -7.97
N PHE A 21 -11.02 -21.82 -7.54
CA PHE A 21 -10.14 -21.11 -8.48
C PHE A 21 -9.36 -22.14 -9.34
N ASN A 22 -10.06 -23.07 -9.99
CA ASN A 22 -9.47 -24.11 -10.86
C ASN A 22 -9.23 -23.64 -12.30
N TYR A 23 -9.22 -22.33 -12.56
CA TYR A 23 -9.10 -21.79 -13.92
C TYR A 23 -7.93 -20.83 -14.14
N ILE A 24 -6.91 -20.81 -13.26
CA ILE A 24 -5.59 -20.33 -13.71
C ILE A 24 -4.92 -21.50 -14.41
N LYS A 25 -5.25 -21.70 -15.69
CA LYS A 25 -4.54 -22.66 -16.53
C LYS A 25 -3.18 -22.06 -16.85
N LEU A 26 -2.22 -22.29 -15.96
CA LEU A 26 -0.83 -21.96 -16.22
C LEU A 26 -0.41 -22.65 -17.52
N ASN A 27 0.47 -22.02 -18.29
CA ASN A 27 1.08 -22.70 -19.43
C ASN A 27 1.62 -24.06 -18.92
N PRO A 28 1.31 -25.20 -19.56
CA PRO A 28 1.81 -26.52 -19.13
C PRO A 28 3.33 -26.56 -18.92
N GLN A 29 4.08 -25.75 -19.69
CA GLN A 29 5.52 -25.58 -19.54
C GLN A 29 5.90 -24.85 -18.23
N PHE A 30 5.12 -23.86 -17.82
CA PHE A 30 5.30 -23.13 -16.56
C PHE A 30 4.85 -23.96 -15.35
N GLU A 31 3.77 -24.71 -15.47
CA GLU A 31 3.30 -25.66 -14.45
C GLU A 31 4.34 -26.76 -14.19
N HIS A 32 4.98 -27.25 -15.26
CA HIS A 32 6.12 -28.18 -15.18
C HIS A 32 7.31 -27.57 -14.44
N TYR A 33 7.54 -26.26 -14.50
CA TYR A 33 8.61 -25.57 -13.76
C TYR A 33 8.30 -25.44 -12.26
N LEU A 34 7.05 -25.16 -11.88
CA LEU A 34 6.63 -25.00 -10.48
C LEU A 34 6.57 -26.32 -9.70
N THR A 35 6.34 -27.42 -10.41
CA THR A 35 6.08 -28.75 -9.80
C THR A 35 7.30 -29.66 -9.76
N GLN A 36 8.49 -29.21 -10.23
CA GLN A 36 9.68 -30.06 -10.16
C GLN A 36 10.09 -30.32 -8.71
N PRO A 37 10.14 -31.59 -8.26
CA PRO A 37 10.70 -31.91 -6.96
C PRO A 37 12.18 -31.53 -6.94
N LYS A 38 12.62 -30.86 -5.86
CA LYS A 38 14.02 -30.45 -5.63
C LYS A 38 15.00 -31.57 -5.96
N LEU A 39 15.61 -31.52 -7.14
CA LEU A 39 16.77 -32.34 -7.46
C LEU A 39 17.91 -31.83 -6.59
N LYS A 40 18.20 -32.56 -5.50
CA LYS A 40 19.42 -32.36 -4.72
C LYS A 40 20.60 -32.42 -5.70
N SER A 41 21.30 -31.29 -5.80
CA SER A 41 22.51 -31.12 -6.60
C SER A 41 23.50 -32.26 -6.34
N ALA A 42 23.48 -33.27 -7.20
CA ALA A 42 24.52 -34.28 -7.29
C ALA A 42 25.62 -33.74 -8.21
N LYS A 43 26.79 -33.45 -7.63
CA LYS A 43 28.04 -33.30 -8.38
C LYS A 43 28.33 -34.64 -9.07
N HIS A 44 28.26 -34.69 -10.41
CA HIS A 44 29.39 -35.05 -11.28
C HIS A 44 29.01 -35.35 -12.74
N ALA A 45 29.93 -34.90 -13.61
CA ALA A 45 30.40 -35.50 -14.87
C ALA A 45 29.52 -35.49 -16.14
N ARG A 46 29.99 -34.70 -17.11
CA ARG A 46 29.67 -34.76 -18.54
C ARG A 46 29.96 -36.15 -19.14
N LYS A 47 29.04 -36.69 -19.94
CA LYS A 47 29.34 -37.08 -21.34
C LYS A 47 28.07 -37.23 -22.18
N SER A 48 28.24 -36.84 -23.43
CA SER A 48 27.29 -36.59 -24.53
C SER A 48 26.53 -37.80 -25.05
N LEU A 49 25.30 -37.56 -25.54
CA LEU A 49 24.84 -38.12 -26.82
C LEU A 49 23.70 -37.28 -27.41
N SER A 50 23.85 -37.00 -28.70
CA SER A 50 23.00 -36.21 -29.58
C SER A 50 21.81 -37.01 -30.10
N ALA A 51 20.62 -36.41 -30.12
CA ALA A 51 19.59 -36.72 -31.10
C ALA A 51 18.75 -35.47 -31.36
N SER A 52 18.68 -35.10 -32.63
CA SER A 52 17.85 -34.02 -33.18
C SER A 52 16.39 -34.46 -33.24
N SER A 53 15.51 -33.80 -32.51
CA SER A 53 14.06 -33.80 -32.76
C SER A 53 13.57 -32.37 -32.94
N ALA A 54 12.67 -32.21 -33.91
CA ALA A 54 12.12 -30.94 -34.32
C ALA A 54 11.21 -30.33 -33.25
N GLY A 55 11.37 -29.01 -33.03
CA GLY A 55 10.24 -28.10 -32.84
C GLY A 55 9.63 -27.94 -31.44
N GLU A 56 10.27 -28.39 -30.36
CA GLU A 56 9.92 -27.94 -29.01
C GLU A 56 10.96 -26.90 -28.58
N SER A 57 10.53 -25.64 -28.45
CA SER A 57 11.34 -24.58 -27.85
C SER A 57 11.85 -25.09 -26.50
N SER A 58 13.17 -25.23 -26.37
CA SER A 58 13.73 -25.83 -25.17
C SER A 58 13.34 -24.99 -23.94
N PRO A 59 13.24 -25.59 -22.75
CA PRO A 59 13.02 -24.85 -21.51
C PRO A 59 13.97 -23.65 -21.35
N ASP A 60 15.19 -23.73 -21.90
CA ASP A 60 16.18 -22.65 -21.92
C ASP A 60 15.81 -21.51 -22.87
N GLU A 61 15.15 -21.78 -24.00
CA GLU A 61 14.67 -20.74 -24.94
C GLU A 61 13.47 -19.98 -24.35
N TYR A 62 12.57 -20.68 -23.66
CA TYR A 62 11.44 -20.08 -22.95
C TYR A 62 11.91 -19.24 -21.76
N ALA A 63 12.87 -19.76 -20.97
CA ALA A 63 13.52 -19.00 -19.91
C ALA A 63 14.27 -17.77 -20.47
N GLN A 64 14.93 -17.88 -21.62
CA GLN A 64 15.54 -16.73 -22.29
C GLN A 64 14.51 -15.70 -22.76
N LYS A 65 13.36 -16.12 -23.32
CA LYS A 65 12.27 -15.22 -23.70
C LYS A 65 11.69 -14.49 -22.49
N ILE A 66 11.40 -15.20 -21.39
CA ILE A 66 10.99 -14.60 -20.11
C ILE A 66 12.02 -13.57 -19.64
N ARG A 67 13.31 -13.93 -19.67
CA ARG A 67 14.40 -13.05 -19.24
C ARG A 67 14.52 -11.81 -20.12
N THR A 68 14.43 -11.94 -21.43
CA THR A 68 14.60 -10.80 -22.35
C THR A 68 13.40 -9.86 -22.38
N SER A 69 12.18 -10.38 -22.23
CA SER A 69 10.96 -9.56 -22.32
C SER A 69 10.51 -8.94 -20.99
N LEU A 70 10.74 -9.59 -19.85
CA LEU A 70 10.39 -9.04 -18.53
C LEU A 70 11.57 -8.37 -17.80
N LEU A 71 12.80 -8.85 -18.03
CA LEU A 71 13.97 -8.51 -17.22
C LEU A 71 15.12 -7.87 -18.02
N GLY A 72 15.06 -7.81 -19.35
CA GLY A 72 16.21 -7.38 -20.15
C GLY A 72 17.40 -8.37 -20.11
N ALA A 73 18.28 -8.27 -21.11
CA ALA A 73 19.26 -9.30 -21.45
C ALA A 73 20.46 -9.37 -20.47
N ASN A 74 20.31 -10.05 -19.33
CA ASN A 74 21.38 -10.81 -18.61
C ASN A 74 20.90 -11.23 -17.22
N THR A 75 20.64 -12.51 -16.98
CA THR A 75 20.39 -13.06 -15.62
C THR A 75 20.68 -14.57 -15.50
N GLY A 76 21.22 -14.95 -14.34
CA GLY A 76 21.31 -16.31 -13.79
C GLY A 76 20.06 -16.71 -12.97
N ALA A 77 20.06 -17.91 -12.38
CA ALA A 77 18.87 -18.56 -11.79
C ALA A 77 18.64 -18.25 -10.30
N GLY A 78 17.40 -17.90 -9.93
CA GLY A 78 16.92 -17.69 -8.55
C GLY A 78 15.51 -18.29 -8.31
N ASP A 79 15.17 -18.56 -7.05
CA ASP A 79 14.05 -19.40 -6.53
C ASP A 79 12.81 -18.53 -6.17
N PHE A 80 11.57 -19.00 -6.43
CA PHE A 80 10.33 -18.17 -6.52
C PHE A 80 9.22 -18.44 -5.45
N ASN A 81 9.54 -18.86 -4.22
CA ASN A 81 8.54 -19.45 -3.29
C ASN A 81 8.02 -18.57 -2.12
N ASN A 82 7.88 -17.24 -2.25
CA ASN A 82 7.31 -16.41 -1.16
C ASN A 82 6.20 -15.46 -1.68
N PRO A 83 4.94 -15.53 -1.17
CA PRO A 83 3.81 -14.74 -1.66
C PRO A 83 3.82 -13.27 -1.24
N PHE A 84 4.79 -12.84 -0.43
CA PHE A 84 5.02 -11.42 -0.12
C PHE A 84 6.36 -11.00 -0.74
N PRO A 85 6.47 -9.82 -1.37
CA PRO A 85 7.76 -9.31 -1.83
C PRO A 85 8.66 -9.10 -0.60
N THR A 86 9.58 -10.04 -0.39
CA THR A 86 10.64 -9.93 0.61
C THR A 86 11.76 -9.07 0.06
N ASP A 87 12.26 -8.15 0.89
CA ASP A 87 13.51 -7.46 0.61
C ASP A 87 14.65 -8.47 0.50
N GLY A 88 15.37 -8.48 -0.62
CA GLY A 88 16.59 -9.28 -0.73
C GLY A 88 16.96 -9.71 -2.14
N GLU A 89 18.13 -10.34 -2.22
CA GLU A 89 18.84 -10.93 -3.37
C GLU A 89 18.05 -12.01 -4.13
N GLU A 90 16.76 -12.18 -3.84
CA GLU A 90 15.92 -13.23 -4.42
C GLU A 90 15.10 -12.73 -5.63
N SER A 91 14.90 -11.41 -5.77
CA SER A 91 14.23 -10.83 -6.95
C SER A 91 15.25 -10.38 -7.99
N LEU A 92 15.35 -11.12 -9.10
CA LEU A 92 16.23 -10.81 -10.23
C LEU A 92 16.06 -9.38 -10.76
N LEU A 93 14.83 -8.86 -10.75
CA LEU A 93 14.51 -7.50 -11.20
C LEU A 93 15.06 -6.44 -10.24
N TYR A 94 14.93 -6.70 -8.94
CA TYR A 94 15.52 -5.84 -7.92
C TYR A 94 17.05 -5.82 -8.03
N GLU A 95 17.67 -6.98 -8.25
CA GLU A 95 19.13 -7.07 -8.44
C GLU A 95 19.61 -6.28 -9.66
N GLN A 96 18.88 -6.32 -10.77
CA GLN A 96 19.23 -5.55 -11.97
C GLN A 96 19.08 -4.05 -11.76
N ILE A 97 17.97 -3.61 -11.15
CA ILE A 97 17.76 -2.20 -10.81
C ILE A 97 18.89 -1.74 -9.89
N ARG A 98 19.18 -2.53 -8.85
CA ARG A 98 20.28 -2.29 -7.92
C ARG A 98 21.62 -2.20 -8.63
N ALA A 99 21.99 -3.19 -9.43
CA ALA A 99 23.28 -3.24 -10.12
C ALA A 99 23.45 -2.05 -11.08
N HIS A 100 22.40 -1.69 -11.82
CA HIS A 100 22.42 -0.53 -12.70
C HIS A 100 22.59 0.77 -11.92
N LEU A 101 21.82 0.98 -10.84
CA LEU A 101 21.91 2.18 -10.02
C LEU A 101 23.23 2.26 -9.26
N GLU A 102 23.73 1.15 -8.71
CA GLU A 102 25.05 1.08 -8.07
C GLU A 102 26.16 1.51 -9.03
N ALA A 103 26.11 1.08 -10.29
CA ALA A 103 27.10 1.46 -11.29
C ALA A 103 26.97 2.91 -11.79
N SER A 104 25.76 3.49 -11.82
CA SER A 104 25.48 4.74 -12.56
C SER A 104 24.96 5.92 -11.74
N HIS A 105 24.58 5.74 -10.47
CA HIS A 105 23.93 6.78 -9.65
C HIS A 105 24.69 8.12 -9.61
N ARG A 106 26.03 8.08 -9.54
CA ARG A 106 26.86 9.29 -9.53
C ARG A 106 26.78 10.08 -10.83
N GLU A 107 26.84 9.38 -11.95
CA GLU A 107 26.77 9.99 -13.28
C GLU A 107 25.38 10.58 -13.54
N ILE A 108 24.33 9.83 -13.20
CA ILE A 108 22.94 10.28 -13.31
C ILE A 108 22.77 11.56 -12.47
N GLY A 109 23.12 11.53 -11.18
CA GLY A 109 22.99 12.69 -10.30
C GLY A 109 23.78 13.91 -10.80
N ALA A 110 25.03 13.72 -11.23
CA ALA A 110 25.85 14.81 -11.76
C ALA A 110 25.27 15.44 -13.03
N ARG A 111 24.69 14.63 -13.92
CA ARG A 111 24.00 15.12 -15.12
C ARG A 111 22.77 15.95 -14.77
N GLU A 112 21.92 15.45 -13.88
CA GLU A 112 20.70 16.20 -13.50
C GLU A 112 21.03 17.52 -12.79
N VAL A 113 22.06 17.55 -11.93
CA VAL A 113 22.56 18.81 -11.32
C VAL A 113 23.09 19.76 -12.39
N THR A 114 23.81 19.26 -13.40
CA THR A 114 24.34 20.10 -14.49
C THR A 114 23.20 20.71 -15.32
N ASN A 115 22.15 19.94 -15.60
CA ASN A 115 20.96 20.43 -16.29
C ASN A 115 20.25 21.52 -15.47
N LEU A 116 20.12 21.31 -14.16
CA LEU A 116 19.49 22.26 -13.26
C LEU A 116 20.32 23.56 -13.12
N ASP A 117 21.64 23.45 -13.01
CA ASP A 117 22.54 24.61 -12.99
C ASP A 117 22.43 25.44 -14.28
N PHE A 118 22.28 24.77 -15.44
CA PHE A 118 22.02 25.45 -16.70
C PHE A 118 20.70 26.21 -16.68
N LEU A 119 19.61 25.59 -16.22
CA LEU A 119 18.30 26.23 -16.10
C LEU A 119 18.32 27.41 -15.12
N ASN A 120 19.02 27.27 -13.98
CA ASN A 120 19.21 28.34 -13.01
C ASN A 120 19.91 29.56 -13.62
N ARG A 121 20.91 29.36 -14.48
CA ARG A 121 21.60 30.47 -15.17
C ARG A 121 20.74 31.17 -16.23
N GLN A 122 19.76 30.47 -16.81
CA GLN A 122 18.85 31.06 -17.79
C GLN A 122 17.75 31.92 -17.14
N PHE A 123 17.43 31.68 -15.87
CA PHE A 123 16.47 32.47 -15.12
C PHE A 123 17.15 33.64 -14.39
N ASN A 124 16.80 34.88 -14.77
CA ASN A 124 17.40 36.10 -14.21
C ASN A 124 16.84 36.49 -12.82
N MET A 125 16.36 35.51 -12.04
CA MET A 125 15.77 35.73 -10.70
C MET A 125 16.67 35.25 -9.54
N GLY A 126 17.87 34.72 -9.84
CA GLY A 126 18.85 34.29 -8.84
C GLY A 126 19.52 32.96 -9.22
N SER A 127 20.33 32.41 -8.31
CA SER A 127 20.99 31.11 -8.48
C SER A 127 20.23 29.93 -7.85
N GLU A 128 19.10 30.18 -7.21
CA GLU A 128 18.32 29.24 -6.40
C GLU A 128 16.86 29.16 -6.90
N ASN A 129 16.66 29.13 -8.23
CA ASN A 129 15.30 29.20 -8.80
C ASN A 129 14.54 27.87 -8.69
N PHE A 130 15.24 26.76 -8.51
CA PHE A 130 14.66 25.42 -8.37
C PHE A 130 15.01 24.82 -7.02
N SER A 131 14.06 24.18 -6.35
CA SER A 131 14.32 23.49 -5.08
C SER A 131 15.10 22.18 -5.25
N GLY A 132 15.24 21.65 -6.47
CA GLY A 132 16.00 20.44 -6.73
C GLY A 132 15.59 19.77 -8.04
N PHE A 133 15.86 18.47 -8.18
CA PHE A 133 15.66 17.73 -9.43
C PHE A 133 14.95 16.40 -9.21
N SER A 134 14.26 15.95 -10.25
CA SER A 134 13.66 14.62 -10.32
C SER A 134 14.26 13.82 -11.47
N TRP A 135 14.36 12.51 -11.26
CA TRP A 135 14.78 11.54 -12.24
C TRP A 135 13.80 10.37 -12.23
N GLN A 136 13.48 9.87 -13.42
CA GLN A 136 12.61 8.71 -13.57
C GLN A 136 13.13 7.79 -14.66
N LYS A 137 13.00 6.49 -14.44
CA LYS A 137 13.30 5.48 -15.45
C LYS A 137 12.42 4.25 -15.26
N PRO A 138 11.69 3.82 -16.31
CA PRO A 138 11.00 2.54 -16.28
C PRO A 138 12.01 1.38 -16.43
N TYR A 139 11.88 0.35 -15.62
CA TYR A 139 12.59 -0.92 -15.72
C TYR A 139 11.58 -2.02 -15.99
N GLY A 140 11.23 -2.18 -17.27
CA GLY A 140 10.10 -3.03 -17.64
C GLY A 140 8.82 -2.50 -16.98
N VAL A 141 8.24 -3.33 -16.12
CA VAL A 141 6.98 -3.12 -15.41
C VAL A 141 7.10 -2.34 -14.11
N VAL A 142 8.34 -2.08 -13.67
CA VAL A 142 8.64 -1.32 -12.45
C VAL A 142 8.93 0.11 -12.87
N HIS A 143 8.26 1.08 -12.26
CA HIS A 143 8.68 2.46 -12.42
C HIS A 143 9.53 2.87 -11.20
N VAL A 144 10.65 3.50 -11.51
CA VAL A 144 11.59 4.00 -10.50
C VAL A 144 11.64 5.51 -10.64
N TRP A 145 11.43 6.19 -9.52
CA TRP A 145 11.55 7.64 -9.39
C TRP A 145 12.53 7.99 -8.28
N ALA A 146 13.34 9.00 -8.54
CA ALA A 146 14.20 9.64 -7.54
C ALA A 146 13.93 11.14 -7.57
N ASP A 147 13.71 11.76 -6.43
CA ASP A 147 13.48 13.20 -6.29
C ASP A 147 14.37 13.74 -5.18
N ARG A 148 15.13 14.78 -5.48
CA ARG A 148 15.93 15.52 -4.50
C ARG A 148 15.37 16.91 -4.36
N GLN A 149 15.08 17.31 -3.13
CA GLN A 149 14.71 18.67 -2.78
C GLN A 149 15.70 19.22 -1.74
N VAL A 150 16.07 20.49 -1.91
CA VAL A 150 17.05 21.21 -1.11
C VAL A 150 16.38 22.51 -0.65
N THR A 151 16.21 22.65 0.65
CA THR A 151 15.53 23.79 1.27
C THR A 151 16.39 24.38 2.38
N PRO A 152 16.36 25.71 2.61
CA PRO A 152 17.10 26.30 3.72
C PRO A 152 16.52 25.77 5.04
N ASN A 153 17.38 25.37 5.98
CA ASN A 153 16.92 24.97 7.30
C ASN A 153 16.39 26.19 8.06
N LEU A 154 15.14 26.15 8.50
CA LEU A 154 14.53 27.25 9.26
C LEU A 154 15.16 27.47 10.64
N PHE A 155 15.85 26.46 11.16
CA PHE A 155 16.42 26.46 12.51
C PHE A 155 17.95 26.43 12.53
N GLY A 156 18.60 26.58 11.37
CA GLY A 156 20.06 26.49 11.25
C GLY A 156 20.61 27.28 10.07
N SER A 157 21.94 27.35 9.96
CA SER A 157 22.62 27.95 8.80
C SER A 157 22.87 26.95 7.67
N ASN A 158 22.48 25.69 7.85
CA ASN A 158 22.61 24.61 6.88
C ASN A 158 21.36 24.50 5.98
N TRP A 159 21.45 23.64 4.98
CA TRP A 159 20.40 23.31 4.03
C TRP A 159 19.91 21.90 4.33
N LEU A 160 18.59 21.73 4.39
CA LEU A 160 17.91 20.44 4.50
C LEU A 160 17.76 19.82 3.11
N ILE A 161 18.16 18.57 2.98
CA ILE A 161 18.03 17.78 1.77
C ILE A 161 17.03 16.67 2.05
N GLN A 162 15.99 16.62 1.24
CA GLN A 162 15.02 15.53 1.22
C GLN A 162 15.22 14.74 -0.07
N ASP A 163 15.79 13.55 0.07
CA ASP A 163 15.94 12.59 -1.00
C ASP A 163 14.80 11.58 -0.94
N THR A 164 14.10 11.38 -2.04
CA THR A 164 12.97 10.46 -2.14
C THR A 164 13.20 9.45 -3.25
N PHE A 165 13.23 8.17 -2.93
CA PHE A 165 13.31 7.09 -3.91
C PHE A 165 12.03 6.27 -3.88
N THR A 166 11.31 6.23 -4.99
CA THR A 166 10.08 5.45 -5.13
C THR A 166 10.30 4.34 -6.13
N PHE A 167 9.82 3.15 -5.80
CA PHE A 167 9.55 2.12 -6.78
C PHE A 167 8.09 1.68 -6.67
N ASP A 168 7.47 1.43 -7.79
CA ASP A 168 6.10 0.91 -7.83
C ASP A 168 5.94 -0.17 -8.91
N ILE A 169 4.97 -1.03 -8.67
CA ILE A 169 4.59 -2.12 -9.56
C ILE A 169 3.07 -2.21 -9.54
N GLU A 170 2.50 -2.20 -10.74
CA GLU A 170 1.08 -2.44 -10.96
C GLU A 170 0.88 -3.82 -11.59
N ALA A 171 0.01 -4.64 -11.00
CA ALA A 171 -0.19 -6.01 -11.46
C ALA A 171 -0.74 -6.09 -12.90
N THR A 172 -1.64 -5.18 -13.29
CA THR A 172 -2.19 -5.12 -14.66
C THR A 172 -1.10 -4.86 -15.68
N THR A 173 -0.25 -3.86 -15.44
CA THR A 173 0.90 -3.54 -16.29
C THR A 173 1.88 -4.71 -16.37
N PHE A 174 2.12 -5.41 -15.26
CA PHE A 174 2.95 -6.61 -15.24
C PHE A 174 2.38 -7.76 -16.08
N LEU A 175 1.10 -8.09 -15.86
CA LEU A 175 0.43 -9.18 -16.55
C LEU A 175 0.24 -8.90 -18.03
N GLN A 176 -0.08 -7.64 -18.39
CA GLN A 176 -0.20 -7.22 -19.78
C GLN A 176 1.11 -7.40 -20.53
N ARG A 177 2.24 -6.94 -19.98
CA ARG A 177 3.55 -7.13 -20.63
C ARG A 177 3.98 -8.59 -20.66
N SER A 178 3.63 -9.37 -19.64
CA SER A 178 3.85 -10.83 -19.64
C SER A 178 3.06 -11.52 -20.75
N ASN A 179 1.83 -11.06 -21.02
CA ASN A 179 0.96 -11.58 -22.06
C ASN A 179 1.47 -11.19 -23.47
N GLU A 180 1.86 -9.92 -23.66
CA GLU A 180 2.48 -9.40 -24.90
C GLU A 180 3.79 -10.13 -25.23
N ALA A 181 4.52 -10.55 -24.20
CA ALA A 181 5.73 -11.35 -24.33
C ALA A 181 5.49 -12.85 -24.59
N GLY A 182 4.23 -13.30 -24.57
CA GLY A 182 3.85 -14.71 -24.73
C GLY A 182 4.23 -15.61 -23.54
N ILE A 183 4.44 -15.03 -22.36
CA ILE A 183 4.77 -15.77 -21.13
C ILE A 183 3.49 -16.26 -20.45
N THR A 184 2.49 -15.40 -20.45
CA THR A 184 1.13 -15.73 -20.03
C THR A 184 0.22 -15.70 -21.25
N ALA A 185 -0.91 -16.38 -21.15
CA ALA A 185 -1.98 -16.34 -22.13
C ALA A 185 -3.26 -15.99 -21.37
N MET A 186 -3.43 -14.70 -21.10
CA MET A 186 -4.57 -14.15 -20.36
C MET A 186 -5.37 -13.23 -21.29
N THR A 187 -6.69 -13.25 -21.14
CA THR A 187 -7.59 -12.28 -21.77
C THR A 187 -7.54 -10.94 -21.04
N ASP A 188 -7.96 -9.86 -21.70
CA ASP A 188 -8.03 -8.53 -21.07
C ASP A 188 -8.95 -8.51 -19.84
N LEU A 189 -9.97 -9.37 -19.84
CA LEU A 189 -10.87 -9.53 -18.69
C LEU A 189 -10.14 -10.15 -17.49
N GLU A 190 -9.32 -11.18 -17.73
CA GLU A 190 -8.53 -11.84 -16.69
C GLU A 190 -7.45 -10.90 -16.14
N ILE A 191 -6.80 -10.11 -17.00
CA ILE A 191 -5.86 -9.05 -16.57
C ILE A 191 -6.59 -7.97 -15.78
N GLY A 192 -7.77 -7.54 -16.25
CA GLY A 192 -8.61 -6.55 -15.59
C GLY A 192 -9.07 -6.97 -14.20
N ALA A 193 -9.13 -8.27 -13.89
CA ALA A 193 -9.43 -8.75 -12.54
C ALA A 193 -8.35 -8.38 -11.50
N PHE A 194 -7.13 -8.06 -11.95
CA PHE A 194 -6.03 -7.59 -11.10
C PHE A 194 -5.93 -6.05 -11.05
N ALA A 195 -6.90 -5.33 -11.64
CA ALA A 195 -6.95 -3.88 -11.58
C ALA A 195 -7.05 -3.39 -10.13
N GLY A 196 -6.15 -2.46 -9.76
CA GLY A 196 -6.06 -1.94 -8.40
C GLY A 196 -5.22 -2.79 -7.44
N ILE A 197 -4.57 -3.86 -7.93
CA ILE A 197 -3.46 -4.50 -7.22
C ILE A 197 -2.18 -3.72 -7.50
N THR A 198 -1.71 -2.99 -6.49
CA THR A 198 -0.51 -2.16 -6.60
C THR A 198 0.40 -2.40 -5.40
N PHE A 199 1.70 -2.35 -5.65
CA PHE A 199 2.72 -2.26 -4.62
C PHE A 199 3.55 -1.02 -4.89
N LYS A 200 3.67 -0.15 -3.89
CA LYS A 200 4.48 1.06 -3.94
C LYS A 200 5.33 1.14 -2.70
N ARG A 201 6.64 1.31 -2.87
CA ARG A 201 7.56 1.60 -1.78
C ARG A 201 8.22 2.95 -2.00
N VAL A 202 8.30 3.73 -0.94
CA VAL A 202 8.93 5.04 -0.91
C VAL A 202 9.97 5.04 0.19
N TYR A 203 11.22 5.31 -0.16
CA TYR A 203 12.25 5.66 0.80
C TYR A 203 12.40 7.17 0.82
N THR A 204 12.50 7.76 2.00
CA THR A 204 12.78 9.18 2.18
C THR A 204 13.99 9.32 3.09
N TYR A 205 14.98 10.08 2.67
CA TYR A 205 16.21 10.32 3.42
C TYR A 205 16.37 11.82 3.64
N TYR A 206 16.39 12.24 4.89
CA TYR A 206 16.66 13.60 5.30
C TYR A 206 18.09 13.72 5.80
N HIS A 207 18.83 14.67 5.26
CA HIS A 207 20.22 14.97 5.63
C HIS A 207 20.53 16.45 5.35
N TYR A 208 21.73 16.89 5.71
CA TYR A 208 22.08 18.32 5.69
C TYR A 208 23.34 18.61 4.87
N ALA A 209 23.41 19.82 4.31
CA ALA A 209 24.60 20.38 3.67
C ALA A 209 24.84 21.83 4.08
N ASN A 210 26.04 22.35 3.89
CA ASN A 210 26.37 23.74 4.30
C ASN A 210 25.92 24.79 3.27
N SER A 211 25.59 24.37 2.05
CA SER A 211 25.10 25.26 0.99
C SER A 211 24.11 24.56 0.06
N TYR A 212 23.31 25.34 -0.67
CA TYR A 212 22.41 24.83 -1.70
C TYR A 212 23.17 23.99 -2.76
N ALA A 213 24.30 24.50 -3.26
CA ALA A 213 25.10 23.84 -4.28
C ALA A 213 25.73 22.52 -3.80
N GLU A 214 26.11 22.46 -2.51
CA GLU A 214 26.54 21.22 -1.85
C GLU A 214 25.36 20.28 -1.67
N GLY A 215 24.17 20.77 -1.27
CA GLY A 215 22.98 19.97 -1.09
C GLY A 215 22.52 19.27 -2.37
N LEU A 216 22.57 19.97 -3.51
CA LEU A 216 22.28 19.38 -4.82
C LEU A 216 23.25 18.24 -5.18
N ARG A 217 24.51 18.34 -4.76
CA ARG A 217 25.60 17.38 -5.04
C ARG A 217 25.86 16.39 -3.91
N ALA A 218 25.08 16.45 -2.83
CA ALA A 218 25.25 15.59 -1.68
C ALA A 218 25.11 14.11 -2.08
N ASP A 219 25.64 13.20 -1.26
CA ASP A 219 25.81 11.79 -1.58
C ASP A 219 24.62 11.18 -2.36
N PHE A 220 24.80 10.96 -3.66
CA PHE A 220 23.77 10.42 -4.55
C PHE A 220 23.36 9.00 -4.19
N SER A 221 24.15 8.27 -3.40
CA SER A 221 23.72 6.97 -2.89
C SER A 221 22.56 7.10 -1.89
N LYS A 222 22.42 8.23 -1.17
CA LYS A 222 21.26 8.51 -0.29
C LYS A 222 19.97 8.66 -1.10
N LEU A 223 20.10 9.18 -2.33
CA LEU A 223 19.01 9.36 -3.29
C LEU A 223 18.66 8.09 -4.07
N PHE A 224 19.63 7.43 -4.69
CA PHE A 224 19.35 6.31 -5.61
C PHE A 224 19.43 4.93 -4.96
N LEU A 225 20.06 4.81 -3.80
CA LEU A 225 20.30 3.53 -3.12
C LEU A 225 19.91 3.55 -1.61
N PRO A 226 18.80 4.20 -1.19
CA PRO A 226 18.46 4.30 0.23
C PRO A 226 18.17 2.95 0.88
N PHE A 227 17.71 1.96 0.10
CA PHE A 227 17.46 0.60 0.57
C PHE A 227 18.72 -0.08 1.13
N LEU A 228 19.93 0.28 0.68
CA LEU A 228 21.18 -0.25 1.23
C LEU A 228 21.44 0.20 2.67
N ARG A 229 20.76 1.26 3.12
CA ARG A 229 20.88 1.82 4.47
C ARG A 229 19.82 1.28 5.43
N MET A 230 18.78 0.61 4.95
CA MET A 230 17.72 0.00 5.76
C MET A 230 18.15 -1.36 6.33
N ASN A 231 19.27 -1.38 7.04
CA ASN A 231 19.74 -2.53 7.82
C ASN A 231 20.53 -2.02 9.03
N THR A 232 20.85 -2.90 9.98
CA THR A 232 21.54 -2.54 11.22
C THR A 232 22.89 -1.84 10.97
N ASN A 233 23.65 -2.25 9.95
CA ASN A 233 24.93 -1.63 9.61
C ASN A 233 24.74 -0.24 8.99
N GLY A 234 23.74 -0.07 8.13
CA GLY A 234 23.38 1.21 7.51
C GLY A 234 22.93 2.22 8.55
N VAL A 235 22.04 1.79 9.46
CA VAL A 235 21.58 2.61 10.59
C VAL A 235 22.73 3.02 11.50
N GLY A 236 23.63 2.08 11.83
CA GLY A 236 24.80 2.39 12.65
C GLY A 236 25.80 3.36 12.03
N ARG A 237 25.70 3.62 10.71
CA ARG A 237 26.55 4.54 9.94
C ARG A 237 25.84 5.84 9.54
N MET A 238 24.60 6.05 9.95
CA MET A 238 23.91 7.31 9.71
C MET A 238 24.68 8.46 10.37
N GLU A 239 24.73 9.60 9.70
CA GLU A 239 25.30 10.82 10.27
C GLU A 239 24.33 11.41 11.31
N HIS A 240 24.79 12.40 12.07
CA HIS A 240 23.96 13.04 13.09
C HIS A 240 22.78 13.77 12.43
N GLU A 241 21.62 13.72 13.09
CA GLU A 241 20.37 14.35 12.65
C GLU A 241 19.77 13.78 11.37
N GLU A 242 20.35 12.70 10.82
CA GLU A 242 19.77 12.04 9.66
C GLU A 242 18.52 11.25 10.02
N ILE A 243 17.58 11.25 9.09
CA ILE A 243 16.35 10.48 9.19
C ILE A 243 16.19 9.67 7.92
N ILE A 244 16.03 8.36 8.04
CA ILE A 244 15.61 7.49 6.95
C ILE A 244 14.23 6.93 7.23
N LYS A 245 13.34 7.03 6.24
CA LYS A 245 11.99 6.54 6.29
C LYS A 245 11.77 5.59 5.12
N ARG A 246 11.02 4.52 5.36
CA ARG A 246 10.58 3.58 4.33
C ARG A 246 9.08 3.35 4.51
N GLU A 247 8.32 3.64 3.47
CA GLU A 247 6.88 3.44 3.41
C GLU A 247 6.53 2.41 2.35
N ASP A 248 5.83 1.36 2.76
CA ASP A 248 5.33 0.31 1.89
C ASP A 248 3.81 0.44 1.83
N ASN A 249 3.28 0.55 0.63
CA ASN A 249 1.84 0.59 0.37
C ASN A 249 1.50 -0.56 -0.56
N TRP A 250 0.63 -1.44 -0.09
CA TRP A 250 0.04 -2.50 -0.90
C TRP A 250 -1.46 -2.29 -0.95
N THR A 251 -2.02 -2.26 -2.15
CA THR A 251 -3.47 -2.22 -2.34
C THR A 251 -3.89 -3.41 -3.17
N ALA A 252 -5.05 -3.96 -2.86
CA ALA A 252 -5.76 -4.89 -3.72
C ALA A 252 -7.23 -4.48 -3.76
N SER A 253 -7.75 -4.30 -4.96
CA SER A 253 -9.16 -4.00 -5.17
C SER A 253 -9.74 -5.08 -6.07
N ALA A 254 -10.89 -5.62 -5.69
CA ALA A 254 -11.63 -6.57 -6.48
C ALA A 254 -13.08 -6.10 -6.53
N GLY A 255 -13.61 -5.95 -7.74
CA GLY A 255 -14.98 -5.49 -7.93
C GLY A 255 -15.64 -6.13 -9.13
N GLY A 256 -16.92 -6.45 -8.97
CA GLY A 256 -17.76 -6.98 -10.03
C GLY A 256 -19.04 -6.17 -10.16
N LEU A 257 -19.44 -5.85 -11.39
CA LEU A 257 -20.71 -5.22 -11.71
C LEU A 257 -21.58 -6.20 -12.48
N ILE A 258 -22.77 -6.48 -11.97
CA ILE A 258 -23.81 -7.24 -12.65
C ILE A 258 -24.90 -6.26 -13.05
N THR A 259 -25.08 -6.08 -14.36
CA THR A 259 -26.18 -5.27 -14.91
C THR A 259 -27.09 -6.14 -15.74
N SER A 260 -28.38 -6.20 -15.39
CA SER A 260 -29.37 -6.87 -16.23
C SER A 260 -29.72 -5.99 -17.44
N PRO A 261 -29.86 -6.55 -18.66
CA PRO A 261 -30.49 -5.83 -19.75
C PRO A 261 -31.88 -5.31 -19.33
N PRO A 262 -32.32 -4.15 -19.83
CA PRO A 262 -33.62 -3.61 -19.46
C PRO A 262 -34.74 -4.51 -19.99
N TYR A 263 -35.51 -5.13 -19.09
CA TYR A 263 -36.68 -5.96 -19.43
C TYR A 263 -37.95 -5.24 -18.99
N TYR A 264 -38.86 -4.98 -19.93
CA TYR A 264 -40.06 -4.15 -19.73
C TYR A 264 -39.78 -2.75 -19.14
N GLY A 265 -38.64 -2.14 -19.48
CA GLY A 265 -38.27 -0.83 -18.97
C GLY A 265 -37.76 -0.83 -17.52
N PHE A 266 -37.38 -1.97 -16.96
CA PHE A 266 -36.69 -2.05 -15.67
C PHE A 266 -35.30 -2.66 -15.84
N SER A 267 -34.30 -2.10 -15.16
CA SER A 267 -32.95 -2.65 -15.10
C SER A 267 -32.47 -2.75 -13.66
N LEU A 268 -31.88 -3.89 -13.30
CA LEU A 268 -31.19 -4.10 -12.04
C LEU A 268 -29.69 -3.95 -12.27
N ALA A 269 -29.04 -3.14 -11.46
CA ALA A 269 -27.59 -3.05 -11.40
C ALA A 269 -27.13 -3.34 -9.97
N GLY A 270 -26.29 -4.35 -9.80
CA GLY A 270 -25.64 -4.71 -8.55
C GLY A 270 -24.12 -4.63 -8.70
N GLY A 271 -23.44 -4.13 -7.69
CA GLY A 271 -21.99 -4.10 -7.62
C GLY A 271 -21.50 -4.54 -6.26
N ILE A 272 -20.36 -5.23 -6.25
CA ILE A 272 -19.60 -5.52 -5.04
C ILE A 272 -18.20 -4.96 -5.27
N LEU A 273 -17.67 -4.25 -4.29
CA LEU A 273 -16.32 -3.75 -4.27
C LEU A 273 -15.68 -4.16 -2.95
N ALA A 274 -14.68 -5.03 -3.00
CA ALA A 274 -13.80 -5.32 -1.88
C ALA A 274 -12.48 -4.59 -2.11
N GLN A 275 -12.01 -3.87 -1.10
CA GLN A 275 -10.72 -3.20 -1.14
C GLN A 275 -9.94 -3.55 0.13
N PHE A 276 -8.72 -4.02 -0.05
CA PHE A 276 -7.75 -4.19 0.99
C PHE A 276 -6.58 -3.23 0.74
N SER A 277 -6.12 -2.59 1.81
CA SER A 277 -4.95 -1.74 1.81
C SER A 277 -4.09 -2.09 3.02
N TYR A 278 -2.80 -2.28 2.79
CA TYR A 278 -1.80 -2.40 3.83
C TYR A 278 -0.76 -1.30 3.64
N GLN A 279 -0.55 -0.52 4.69
CA GLN A 279 0.46 0.51 4.74
C GLN A 279 1.40 0.20 5.89
N ASN A 280 2.69 0.34 5.65
CA ASN A 280 3.71 0.11 6.66
C ASN A 280 4.77 1.19 6.52
N MET A 281 5.22 1.75 7.64
CA MET A 281 6.22 2.79 7.71
C MET A 281 7.24 2.39 8.75
N VAL A 282 8.51 2.47 8.38
CA VAL A 282 9.62 2.43 9.33
C VAL A 282 10.37 3.73 9.19
N SER A 283 10.55 4.46 10.29
CA SER A 283 11.33 5.70 10.36
C SER A 283 12.44 5.51 11.38
N ILE A 284 13.66 5.84 11.00
CA ILE A 284 14.84 5.71 11.84
C ILE A 284 15.51 7.07 11.85
N GLN A 285 15.73 7.60 13.05
CA GLN A 285 16.36 8.87 13.28
C GLN A 285 17.62 8.66 14.12
N ASN A 286 18.71 9.26 13.68
CA ASN A 286 19.92 9.38 14.48
C ASN A 286 19.91 10.75 15.16
N ALA A 287 19.77 10.79 16.48
CA ALA A 287 19.71 12.03 17.22
C ALA A 287 21.09 12.67 17.35
N ASN A 288 21.12 14.00 17.40
CA ASN A 288 22.31 14.75 17.77
C ASN A 288 22.46 14.72 19.28
N VAL A 289 23.46 14.01 19.77
CA VAL A 289 23.68 13.94 21.20
C VAL A 289 25.16 14.15 21.50
N GLN A 290 25.46 15.27 22.18
CA GLN A 290 26.76 15.53 22.79
C GLN A 290 26.99 14.68 24.06
N ASP A 291 25.92 14.12 24.63
CA ASP A 291 25.92 13.26 25.82
C ASP A 291 25.82 11.77 25.44
N SER A 292 26.75 10.94 25.92
CA SER A 292 26.78 9.49 25.65
C SER A 292 25.58 8.70 26.21
N THR A 293 24.83 9.29 27.14
CA THR A 293 23.69 8.65 27.81
C THR A 293 22.34 8.94 27.17
N ALA A 294 22.25 9.95 26.29
CA ALA A 294 21.00 10.27 25.63
C ALA A 294 20.75 9.38 24.39
N GLU A 295 19.47 9.28 24.03
CA GLU A 295 18.95 8.44 22.95
C GLU A 295 19.68 8.74 21.64
N LYS A 296 20.45 7.78 21.13
CA LYS A 296 21.18 7.94 19.87
C LYS A 296 20.30 7.59 18.69
N ILE A 297 19.55 6.48 18.79
CA ILE A 297 18.73 5.97 17.70
C ILE A 297 17.29 5.89 18.16
N ARG A 298 16.42 6.55 17.41
CA ARG A 298 14.97 6.44 17.52
C ARG A 298 14.43 5.69 16.32
N LEU A 299 13.75 4.57 16.56
CA LEU A 299 13.09 3.80 15.52
C LEU A 299 11.58 3.85 15.76
N THR A 300 10.83 4.39 14.81
CA THR A 300 9.38 4.37 14.81
C THR A 300 8.88 3.42 13.72
N ALA A 301 8.03 2.47 14.07
CA ALA A 301 7.35 1.60 13.12
C ALA A 301 5.85 1.82 13.21
N LYS A 302 5.20 2.05 12.07
CA LYS A 302 3.75 2.22 11.96
C LYS A 302 3.22 1.24 10.93
N SER A 303 2.19 0.49 11.27
CA SER A 303 1.48 -0.38 10.34
C SER A 303 0.00 -0.05 10.38
N LYS A 304 -0.65 -0.07 9.22
CA LYS A 304 -2.08 0.16 9.06
C LYS A 304 -2.64 -0.82 8.06
N LYS A 305 -3.65 -1.58 8.48
CA LYS A 305 -4.43 -2.49 7.66
C LYS A 305 -5.82 -1.93 7.53
N THR A 306 -6.34 -1.87 6.32
CA THR A 306 -7.71 -1.44 6.04
C THR A 306 -8.34 -2.45 5.10
N ALA A 307 -9.49 -2.97 5.50
CA ALA A 307 -10.32 -3.85 4.69
C ALA A 307 -11.71 -3.22 4.60
N SER A 308 -12.21 -3.06 3.38
CA SER A 308 -13.54 -2.50 3.16
C SER A 308 -14.30 -3.34 2.14
N VAL A 309 -15.60 -3.48 2.36
CA VAL A 309 -16.52 -4.18 1.47
C VAL A 309 -17.73 -3.29 1.28
N GLY A 310 -17.95 -2.88 0.03
CA GLY A 310 -19.11 -2.16 -0.43
C GLY A 310 -20.00 -3.07 -1.28
N VAL A 311 -21.30 -3.06 -1.00
CA VAL A 311 -22.32 -3.66 -1.84
C VAL A 311 -23.29 -2.56 -2.26
N ASN A 312 -23.42 -2.33 -3.55
CA ASN A 312 -24.39 -1.39 -4.10
C ASN A 312 -25.42 -2.15 -4.93
N MET A 313 -26.70 -1.89 -4.69
CA MET A 313 -27.80 -2.46 -5.47
C MET A 313 -28.73 -1.34 -5.89
N THR A 314 -29.01 -1.22 -7.18
CA THR A 314 -29.90 -0.20 -7.71
C THR A 314 -30.90 -0.82 -8.69
N LEU A 315 -32.18 -0.55 -8.45
CA LEU A 315 -33.26 -0.86 -9.38
C LEU A 315 -33.68 0.44 -10.06
N GLN A 316 -33.63 0.46 -11.38
CA GLN A 316 -33.98 1.63 -12.19
C GLN A 316 -35.15 1.29 -13.10
N ALA A 317 -36.07 2.23 -13.26
CA ALA A 317 -37.06 2.22 -14.35
C ALA A 317 -36.64 3.20 -15.44
N GLU A 318 -36.84 2.79 -16.68
CA GLU A 318 -36.56 3.52 -17.89
C GLU A 318 -37.88 3.77 -18.63
N PHE A 319 -38.34 5.02 -18.60
CA PHE A 319 -39.54 5.45 -19.30
C PHE A 319 -39.17 5.95 -20.70
N LEU A 320 -39.76 5.31 -21.72
CA LEU A 320 -39.68 5.70 -23.14
C LEU A 320 -38.25 5.92 -23.66
N LYS A 321 -37.24 5.26 -23.08
CA LYS A 321 -35.79 5.46 -23.35
C LYS A 321 -35.29 6.89 -23.13
N ILE A 322 -36.11 7.77 -22.57
CA ILE A 322 -35.83 9.20 -22.44
C ILE A 322 -35.54 9.54 -20.98
N LEU A 323 -36.16 8.86 -20.01
CA LEU A 323 -36.04 9.18 -18.59
C LEU A 323 -35.70 7.93 -17.76
N LYS A 324 -34.53 7.93 -17.10
CA LYS A 324 -34.12 6.89 -16.16
C LYS A 324 -34.37 7.36 -14.73
N PHE A 325 -35.10 6.57 -13.94
CA PHE A 325 -35.43 6.87 -12.55
C PHE A 325 -35.01 5.73 -11.64
N THR A 326 -34.20 6.03 -10.62
CA THR A 326 -33.85 5.04 -9.59
C THR A 326 -35.03 4.84 -8.65
N ILE A 327 -35.64 3.65 -8.69
CA ILE A 327 -36.79 3.29 -7.86
C ILE A 327 -36.33 2.91 -6.46
N MET A 328 -35.27 2.10 -6.40
CA MET A 328 -34.69 1.60 -5.17
C MET A 328 -33.17 1.67 -5.30
N SER A 329 -32.52 2.16 -4.26
CA SER A 329 -31.09 2.01 -4.07
C SER A 329 -30.83 1.45 -2.68
N TYR A 330 -29.87 0.55 -2.59
CA TYR A 330 -29.39 0.04 -1.33
C TYR A 330 -27.87 -0.03 -1.39
N ASP A 331 -27.22 0.73 -0.53
CA ASP A 331 -25.78 0.74 -0.37
C ASP A 331 -25.45 0.25 1.03
N LEU A 332 -24.63 -0.78 1.11
CA LEU A 332 -24.06 -1.31 2.34
C LEU A 332 -22.55 -1.14 2.25
N SER A 333 -21.93 -0.51 3.23
CA SER A 333 -20.47 -0.42 3.32
C SER A 333 -20.01 -0.85 4.70
N TYR A 334 -19.10 -1.79 4.74
CA TYR A 334 -18.36 -2.19 5.92
C TYR A 334 -16.90 -1.81 5.76
N GLU A 335 -16.30 -1.26 6.80
CA GLU A 335 -14.88 -0.90 6.86
C GLU A 335 -14.30 -1.38 8.19
N TYR A 336 -13.18 -2.06 8.13
CA TYR A 336 -12.35 -2.44 9.26
C TYR A 336 -10.98 -1.82 9.07
N ALA A 337 -10.46 -1.16 10.10
CA ALA A 337 -9.10 -0.65 10.10
C ALA A 337 -8.39 -0.97 11.42
N SER A 338 -7.18 -1.49 11.31
CA SER A 338 -6.28 -1.75 12.44
C SER A 338 -4.98 -1.02 12.18
N ALA A 339 -4.53 -0.23 13.15
CA ALA A 339 -3.29 0.51 13.11
C ALA A 339 -2.47 0.22 14.37
N LYS A 340 -1.16 0.09 14.21
CA LYS A 340 -0.21 -0.11 15.31
C LYS A 340 1.01 0.74 15.04
N GLU A 341 1.37 1.56 16.00
CA GLU A 341 2.54 2.42 16.00
C GLU A 341 3.35 2.15 17.26
N PHE A 342 4.66 1.96 17.13
CA PHE A 342 5.55 1.92 18.28
C PHE A 342 6.85 2.65 17.99
N THR A 343 7.44 3.21 19.04
CA THR A 343 8.73 3.89 19.00
C THR A 343 9.69 3.21 19.97
N LEU A 344 10.84 2.77 19.44
CA LEU A 344 11.97 2.27 20.20
C LEU A 344 13.00 3.40 20.34
N GLY A 345 13.49 3.62 21.55
CA GLY A 345 14.58 4.55 21.85
C GLY A 345 15.77 3.79 22.45
N MET A 346 16.96 3.98 21.87
CA MET A 346 18.17 3.31 22.33
C MET A 346 19.36 4.27 22.39
N SER A 347 20.13 4.20 23.47
CA SER A 347 21.45 4.83 23.57
C SER A 347 22.49 4.10 22.70
N ALA A 348 23.66 4.72 22.51
CA ALA A 348 24.76 4.13 21.75
C ALA A 348 25.24 2.74 22.27
N PRO A 349 25.48 2.54 23.59
CA PRO A 349 25.89 1.23 24.10
C PRO A 349 24.78 0.18 24.00
N GLU A 350 23.52 0.58 24.21
CA GLU A 350 22.37 -0.33 24.08
C GLU A 350 22.19 -0.81 22.65
N TRP A 351 22.34 0.08 21.66
CA TRP A 351 22.31 -0.29 20.25
C TRP A 351 23.34 -1.38 19.93
N GLN A 352 24.59 -1.21 20.40
CA GLN A 352 25.64 -2.20 20.18
C GLN A 352 25.29 -3.54 20.82
N HIS A 353 24.77 -3.53 22.04
CA HIS A 353 24.33 -4.73 22.74
C HIS A 353 23.18 -5.43 21.99
N VAL A 354 22.17 -4.68 21.54
CA VAL A 354 21.01 -5.21 20.79
C VAL A 354 21.45 -5.83 19.47
N VAL A 355 22.36 -5.19 18.72
CA VAL A 355 22.85 -5.69 17.43
C VAL A 355 23.69 -6.96 17.58
N GLN A 356 24.41 -7.11 18.70
CA GLN A 356 25.24 -8.29 18.98
C GLN A 356 24.44 -9.48 19.51
N ASP A 357 23.33 -9.22 20.22
CA ASP A 357 22.42 -10.26 20.70
C ASP A 357 21.67 -10.91 19.53
N ARG A 358 21.69 -12.24 19.47
CA ARG A 358 21.09 -13.00 18.36
C ARG A 358 19.58 -12.83 18.27
N THR A 359 18.89 -12.79 19.40
CA THR A 359 17.42 -12.72 19.45
C THR A 359 16.98 -11.28 19.21
N LYS A 360 17.53 -10.34 19.99
CA LYS A 360 17.20 -8.91 19.87
C LYS A 360 17.63 -8.33 18.53
N GLY A 361 18.78 -8.76 18.00
CA GLY A 361 19.28 -8.33 16.70
C GLY A 361 18.44 -8.86 15.53
N ALA A 362 17.92 -10.08 15.62
CA ALA A 362 17.01 -10.62 14.61
C ALA A 362 15.65 -9.89 14.61
N GLU A 363 15.12 -9.59 15.80
CA GLU A 363 13.91 -8.79 15.96
C GLU A 363 14.11 -7.36 15.46
N LEU A 364 15.21 -6.70 15.82
CA LEU A 364 15.55 -5.38 15.32
C LEU A 364 15.65 -5.38 13.79
N LYS A 365 16.31 -6.39 13.21
CA LYS A 365 16.39 -6.53 11.76
C LYS A 365 15.00 -6.66 11.15
N SER A 366 14.12 -7.50 11.69
CA SER A 366 12.77 -7.67 11.14
C SER A 366 11.93 -6.39 11.25
N ILE A 367 12.09 -5.62 12.34
CA ILE A 367 11.46 -4.31 12.52
C ILE A 367 11.99 -3.28 11.51
N ILE A 368 13.31 -3.21 11.28
CA ILE A 368 13.89 -2.32 10.24
C ILE A 368 13.37 -2.69 8.85
N HIS A 369 13.18 -3.99 8.59
CA HIS A 369 12.55 -4.48 7.36
C HIS A 369 11.02 -4.42 7.41
N GLY A 370 10.41 -3.90 8.48
CA GLY A 370 9.00 -3.58 8.60
C GLY A 370 8.04 -4.76 8.80
N TYR A 371 8.54 -5.94 9.15
CA TYR A 371 7.69 -7.12 9.41
C TYR A 371 7.72 -7.57 10.87
N GLY A 372 8.54 -6.91 11.72
CA GLY A 372 8.74 -7.30 13.11
C GLY A 372 7.63 -6.84 14.06
N GLN A 373 7.40 -7.65 15.08
CA GLN A 373 6.66 -7.26 16.28
C GLN A 373 7.66 -7.08 17.42
N VAL A 374 7.30 -6.23 18.38
CA VAL A 374 8.11 -6.04 19.58
C VAL A 374 7.81 -7.16 20.57
N GLY A 375 8.85 -7.91 20.95
CA GLY A 375 8.83 -8.91 22.01
C GLY A 375 10.07 -8.75 22.89
N SER A 376 11.25 -9.19 22.42
CA SER A 376 12.50 -9.08 23.17
C SER A 376 13.05 -7.65 23.28
N LEU A 377 12.53 -6.73 22.46
CA LEU A 377 12.86 -5.30 22.50
C LEU A 377 11.86 -4.46 23.33
N GLU A 378 10.94 -5.09 24.07
CA GLU A 378 9.92 -4.38 24.86
C GLU A 378 10.53 -3.34 25.82
N ALA A 379 11.66 -3.67 26.44
CA ALA A 379 12.37 -2.77 27.36
C ALA A 379 12.83 -1.45 26.72
N TYR A 380 12.87 -1.36 25.39
CA TYR A 380 13.28 -0.16 24.65
C TYR A 380 12.09 0.61 24.07
N VAL A 381 10.85 0.18 24.32
CA VAL A 381 9.63 0.86 23.84
C VAL A 381 9.40 2.12 24.65
N VAL A 382 9.46 3.28 23.97
CA VAL A 382 9.15 4.59 24.52
C VAL A 382 7.67 4.91 24.39
N GLU A 383 7.05 4.45 23.30
CA GLU A 383 5.65 4.71 22.98
C GLU A 383 5.07 3.53 22.19
N LEU A 384 3.85 3.12 22.52
CA LEU A 384 3.04 2.19 21.74
C LEU A 384 1.61 2.72 21.66
N ASP A 385 1.10 2.85 20.43
CA ASP A 385 -0.27 3.21 20.13
C ASP A 385 -0.89 2.14 19.22
N GLU A 386 -1.98 1.52 19.69
CA GLU A 386 -2.74 0.52 18.94
C GLU A 386 -4.17 1.03 18.76
N ASN A 387 -4.62 1.18 17.52
CA ASN A 387 -5.96 1.61 17.19
C ASN A 387 -6.68 0.55 16.36
N GLU A 388 -7.84 0.11 16.81
CA GLU A 388 -8.75 -0.73 16.04
C GLU A 388 -10.08 -0.01 15.86
N SER A 389 -10.56 0.03 14.61
CA SER A 389 -11.83 0.64 14.30
C SER A 389 -12.63 -0.21 13.33
N SER A 390 -13.95 -0.20 13.54
CA SER A 390 -14.90 -0.81 12.62
C SER A 390 -16.03 0.17 12.34
N ALA A 391 -16.43 0.28 11.09
CA ALA A 391 -17.52 1.13 10.65
C ALA A 391 -18.47 0.36 9.75
N LEU A 392 -19.77 0.56 9.99
CA LEU A 392 -20.85 0.00 9.19
C LEU A 392 -21.77 1.16 8.79
N ALA A 393 -21.98 1.34 7.49
CA ALA A 393 -22.98 2.26 6.99
C ALA A 393 -23.96 1.54 6.05
N GLN A 394 -25.23 1.86 6.22
CA GLN A 394 -26.34 1.33 5.45
C GLN A 394 -27.16 2.50 4.94
N ARG A 395 -27.33 2.59 3.63
CA ARG A 395 -28.13 3.62 2.99
C ARG A 395 -29.15 2.95 2.09
N GLY A 396 -30.40 2.94 2.52
CA GLY A 396 -31.54 2.52 1.70
C GLY A 396 -32.29 3.73 1.17
N SER A 397 -32.67 3.71 -0.09
CA SER A 397 -33.67 4.63 -0.62
C SER A 397 -34.71 3.88 -1.45
N LEU A 398 -35.97 4.23 -1.25
CA LEU A 398 -37.10 3.72 -2.01
C LEU A 398 -38.00 4.90 -2.37
N LEU A 399 -37.94 5.33 -3.63
CA LEU A 399 -38.68 6.48 -4.22
C LEU A 399 -38.56 7.79 -3.43
N ILE A 400 -39.25 7.88 -2.30
CA ILE A 400 -39.36 9.05 -1.43
C ILE A 400 -38.96 8.81 0.02
N TRP A 401 -38.68 7.57 0.38
CA TRP A 401 -38.21 7.19 1.71
C TRP A 401 -36.72 6.90 1.64
N GLY A 402 -35.94 7.67 2.39
CA GLY A 402 -34.53 7.40 2.65
C GLY A 402 -34.36 6.88 4.06
N ARG A 403 -33.50 5.89 4.24
CA ARG A 403 -33.00 5.44 5.53
C ARG A 403 -31.48 5.41 5.48
N LEU A 404 -30.84 6.01 6.46
CA LEU A 404 -29.41 5.97 6.68
C LEU A 404 -29.18 5.43 8.08
N ALA A 405 -28.46 4.33 8.23
CA ALA A 405 -27.96 3.86 9.51
C ALA A 405 -26.45 3.82 9.45
N LYS A 406 -25.78 4.33 10.49
CA LYS A 406 -24.32 4.33 10.63
C LYS A 406 -23.97 3.82 12.02
N SER A 407 -22.93 3.01 12.12
CA SER A 407 -22.33 2.59 13.37
C SER A 407 -20.82 2.64 13.22
N LYS A 408 -20.10 3.14 14.21
CA LYS A 408 -18.64 3.13 14.27
C LYS A 408 -18.19 2.77 15.67
N THR A 409 -17.26 1.83 15.80
CA THR A 409 -16.56 1.53 17.04
C THR A 409 -15.08 1.81 16.85
N GLU A 410 -14.42 2.33 17.86
CA GLU A 410 -12.99 2.65 17.86
C GLU A 410 -12.43 2.31 19.25
N GLN A 411 -11.32 1.60 19.26
CA GLN A 411 -10.56 1.25 20.46
C GLN A 411 -9.13 1.75 20.26
N VAL A 412 -8.66 2.59 21.17
CA VAL A 412 -7.31 3.17 21.15
C VAL A 412 -6.60 2.76 22.42
N ARG A 413 -5.47 2.07 22.31
CA ARG A 413 -4.63 1.64 23.42
C ARG A 413 -3.29 2.36 23.33
N VAL A 414 -3.02 3.19 24.33
CA VAL A 414 -1.79 3.97 24.45
C VAL A 414 -1.01 3.43 25.64
N ILE A 415 0.23 3.00 25.42
CA ILE A 415 1.18 2.67 26.48
C ILE A 415 2.25 3.75 26.52
N LYS A 416 2.34 4.41 27.69
CA LYS A 416 3.35 5.43 27.97
C LYS A 416 3.70 5.40 29.46
N ASP A 417 4.99 5.48 29.78
CA ASP A 417 5.49 5.57 31.16
C ASP A 417 4.94 4.47 32.09
N ASN A 418 4.97 3.20 31.66
CA ASN A 418 4.42 2.02 32.35
C ASN A 418 2.91 2.07 32.67
N THR A 419 2.18 2.99 32.07
CA THR A 419 0.73 3.12 32.21
C THR A 419 0.07 2.76 30.89
N VAL A 420 -0.93 1.88 30.95
CA VAL A 420 -1.75 1.52 29.80
C VAL A 420 -3.07 2.26 29.93
N LYS A 421 -3.39 3.05 28.91
CA LYS A 421 -4.69 3.69 28.75
C LYS A 421 -5.42 3.09 27.57
N VAL A 422 -6.64 2.63 27.79
CA VAL A 422 -7.51 2.10 26.74
C VAL A 422 -8.74 2.99 26.64
N PHE A 423 -8.90 3.63 25.50
CA PHE A 423 -10.06 4.43 25.14
C PHE A 423 -10.97 3.62 24.24
N PHE A 424 -12.26 3.72 24.47
CA PHE A 424 -13.25 3.13 23.59
C PHE A 424 -14.27 4.19 23.21
N LYS A 425 -14.58 4.28 21.92
CA LYS A 425 -15.57 5.19 21.37
C LYS A 425 -16.55 4.40 20.53
N SER A 426 -17.83 4.55 20.82
CA SER A 426 -18.93 3.96 20.06
C SER A 426 -19.85 5.05 19.57
N TYR A 427 -20.13 5.05 18.27
CA TYR A 427 -21.01 5.98 17.58
C TYR A 427 -22.09 5.19 16.86
N ALA A 428 -23.35 5.57 17.05
CA ALA A 428 -24.46 5.03 16.28
C ALA A 428 -25.41 6.14 15.85
N GLN A 429 -25.81 6.14 14.58
CA GLN A 429 -26.76 7.10 14.01
C GLN A 429 -27.80 6.38 13.16
N ASN A 430 -29.06 6.78 13.28
CA ASN A 430 -30.14 6.35 12.39
C ASN A 430 -30.95 7.57 11.96
N MET A 431 -30.99 7.81 10.65
CA MET A 431 -31.70 8.91 10.04
C MET A 431 -32.73 8.39 9.03
N ARG A 432 -33.98 8.81 9.18
CA ARG A 432 -35.06 8.54 8.22
C ARG A 432 -35.48 9.86 7.58
N VAL A 433 -35.45 9.90 6.25
CA VAL A 433 -35.84 11.06 5.45
C VAL A 433 -37.08 10.71 4.65
N VAL A 434 -38.08 11.57 4.68
CA VAL A 434 -39.26 11.49 3.82
C VAL A 434 -39.26 12.71 2.91
N GLN A 435 -39.22 12.47 1.60
CA GLN A 435 -39.25 13.51 0.57
C GLN A 435 -40.65 13.62 -0.04
N ASN A 436 -41.01 14.81 -0.52
CA ASN A 436 -42.25 15.00 -1.24
C ASN A 436 -42.09 14.52 -2.70
N ILE A 437 -42.85 13.50 -3.11
CA ILE A 437 -42.80 12.88 -4.46
C ILE A 437 -42.94 13.93 -5.56
N PHE A 438 -43.91 14.84 -5.41
CA PHE A 438 -44.20 15.87 -6.39
C PHE A 438 -43.03 16.84 -6.53
N SER A 439 -42.36 17.21 -5.44
CA SER A 439 -41.19 18.09 -5.51
C SER A 439 -40.01 17.46 -6.27
N ARG A 440 -39.81 16.14 -6.14
CA ARG A 440 -38.72 15.41 -6.80
C ARG A 440 -38.98 15.15 -8.27
N ILE A 441 -40.22 14.78 -8.62
CA ILE A 441 -40.64 14.60 -10.03
C ILE A 441 -40.66 15.95 -10.75
N PHE A 442 -41.24 16.98 -10.13
CA PHE A 442 -41.36 18.32 -10.72
C PHE A 442 -39.98 18.99 -10.92
N SER A 443 -39.07 18.87 -9.95
CA SER A 443 -37.69 19.37 -10.12
C SER A 443 -36.92 18.63 -11.21
N ALA A 444 -37.09 17.31 -11.35
CA ALA A 444 -36.46 16.54 -12.42
C ALA A 444 -36.98 16.94 -13.82
N VAL A 445 -38.29 17.16 -13.95
CA VAL A 445 -38.92 17.62 -15.20
C VAL A 445 -38.47 19.05 -15.54
N ILE A 446 -38.50 19.97 -14.58
CA ILE A 446 -38.08 21.36 -14.79
C ILE A 446 -36.58 21.45 -15.13
N TYR A 447 -35.72 20.71 -14.43
CA TYR A 447 -34.29 20.70 -14.73
C TYR A 447 -34.02 20.21 -16.15
N LYS A 448 -34.75 19.20 -16.62
CA LYS A 448 -34.56 18.66 -17.96
C LYS A 448 -35.01 19.61 -19.07
N ILE A 449 -36.08 20.38 -18.84
CA ILE A 449 -36.61 21.34 -19.83
C ILE A 449 -35.86 22.67 -19.78
N PHE A 450 -35.57 23.17 -18.58
CA PHE A 450 -35.09 24.54 -18.36
C PHE A 450 -33.64 24.63 -17.88
N LYS A 451 -33.00 23.49 -17.55
CA LYS A 451 -31.65 23.43 -16.94
C LYS A 451 -31.49 24.26 -15.65
N LEU A 452 -32.60 24.56 -14.97
CA LEU A 452 -32.60 25.32 -13.71
C LEU A 452 -32.57 24.36 -12.51
N PRO A 453 -31.59 24.47 -11.60
CA PRO A 453 -31.56 23.66 -10.39
C PRO A 453 -32.61 24.16 -9.38
N MET A 454 -33.67 23.37 -9.20
CA MET A 454 -34.69 23.61 -8.16
C MET A 454 -34.33 22.81 -6.90
N GLY A 455 -34.27 23.47 -5.74
CA GLY A 455 -34.03 22.80 -4.46
C GLY A 455 -35.21 21.93 -4.04
N THR A 456 -34.96 20.66 -3.71
CA THR A 456 -35.98 19.75 -3.16
C THR A 456 -36.18 20.01 -1.66
N LYS A 457 -37.40 20.32 -1.23
CA LYS A 457 -37.75 20.44 0.20
C LYS A 457 -38.02 19.06 0.81
N ASN A 458 -37.30 18.71 1.88
CA ASN A 458 -37.57 17.50 2.67
C ASN A 458 -38.86 17.69 3.48
N ALA A 459 -39.73 16.68 3.52
CA ALA A 459 -41.02 16.74 4.21
C ALA A 459 -40.90 16.37 5.69
N ALA A 460 -40.01 15.43 6.04
CA ALA A 460 -39.68 15.09 7.43
C ALA A 460 -38.27 14.49 7.53
N LEU A 461 -37.58 14.78 8.63
CA LEU A 461 -36.26 14.23 8.97
C LEU A 461 -36.28 13.77 10.43
N TYR A 462 -36.11 12.46 10.65
CA TYR A 462 -35.98 11.87 11.97
C TYR A 462 -34.54 11.42 12.16
N ASN A 463 -33.81 11.99 13.11
CA ASN A 463 -32.41 11.64 13.39
C ASN A 463 -32.30 11.18 14.85
N ARG A 464 -31.70 10.01 15.07
CA ARG A 464 -31.30 9.51 16.40
C ARG A 464 -29.81 9.25 16.38
N GLN A 465 -29.11 9.75 17.38
CA GLN A 465 -27.66 9.59 17.51
C GLN A 465 -27.31 9.21 18.96
N VAL A 466 -26.36 8.29 19.11
CA VAL A 466 -25.79 7.87 20.38
C VAL A 466 -24.27 7.90 20.23
N ASN A 467 -23.59 8.55 21.18
CA ASN A 467 -22.14 8.55 21.32
C ASN A 467 -21.82 8.04 22.73
N LEU A 468 -20.94 7.04 22.85
CA LEU A 468 -20.46 6.51 24.12
C LEU A 468 -18.93 6.53 24.08
N GLU A 469 -18.32 7.10 25.12
CA GLU A 469 -16.86 7.14 25.28
C GLU A 469 -16.51 6.68 26.69
N TYR A 470 -15.52 5.79 26.81
CA TYR A 470 -15.03 5.31 28.11
C TYR A 470 -13.51 5.10 28.09
N GLU A 471 -12.88 5.34 29.24
CA GLU A 471 -11.43 5.22 29.46
C GLU A 471 -11.18 4.19 30.57
N ALA A 472 -10.26 3.27 30.33
CA ALA A 472 -9.71 2.36 31.33
C ALA A 472 -8.22 2.64 31.47
N THR A 473 -7.74 2.75 32.72
CA THR A 473 -6.31 2.93 33.02
C THR A 473 -5.85 1.81 33.95
N HIS A 474 -4.76 1.14 33.61
CA HIS A 474 -4.13 0.12 34.45
C HIS A 474 -2.60 0.14 34.33
N PRO A 475 -1.86 -0.36 35.34
CA PRO A 475 -0.42 -0.53 35.23
C PRO A 475 -0.07 -1.57 34.14
N GLN A 476 1.04 -1.35 33.42
CA GLN A 476 1.50 -2.25 32.34
C GLN A 476 1.75 -3.68 32.83
N ALA A 477 2.23 -3.86 34.07
CA ALA A 477 2.47 -5.17 34.67
C ALA A 477 1.20 -6.03 34.83
N ALA A 478 0.01 -5.42 34.79
CA ALA A 478 -1.26 -6.12 34.91
C ALA A 478 -1.87 -6.51 33.54
N ASP A 479 -1.19 -6.21 32.44
CA ASP A 479 -1.71 -6.44 31.10
C ASP A 479 -1.53 -7.91 30.66
N PRO A 480 -2.62 -8.66 30.42
CA PRO A 480 -2.54 -10.08 30.06
C PRO A 480 -1.93 -10.33 28.67
N ASN A 481 -1.83 -9.30 27.82
CA ASN A 481 -1.16 -9.39 26.52
C ASN A 481 0.34 -9.08 26.61
N VAL A 482 0.83 -8.60 27.76
CA VAL A 482 2.24 -8.31 28.03
C VAL A 482 2.92 -9.47 28.79
N ALA A 483 2.16 -10.28 29.53
CA ALA A 483 2.70 -11.37 30.34
C ALA A 483 2.96 -12.69 29.58
N ARG A 484 3.22 -12.68 28.26
CA ARG A 484 3.42 -13.91 27.46
C ARG A 484 4.70 -13.96 26.67
#